data_AF-A0A8B6DKA9-F1
#
_entry.id   AF-A0A8B6DKA9-F1
#
_cell.length_a   1.000
_cell.length_b   1.000
_cell.length_c   1.000
_cell.angle_alpha   90.00
_cell.angle_beta   90.00
_cell.angle_gamma   90.00
#
_symmetry.space_group_name_H-M   'P 1'
#
loop_
_entity.id
_entity.type
_entity.pdbx_description
1 polymer ?
#
loop_
_entity_poly.entity_id
_entity_poly.type
_entity_poly.pdbx_seq_one_letter_code
_entity_poly.pdbx_strand_id
1 'polypeptide(L)'
;MVRARSCKSRYRKQYPCCICSKDCECTESVLCFGCGKWVHSGCVGKGMSSELTKQWATRGLKFYCKFCCFDQESFDCQQSLLRLESTLKDGNTSQITNTATSESLLLKTYDIKLPEQSNQICLENVDEVSANILRGFAPAVLETRTPIETIGDGNCLYRSVSTGLFGTQIYHHHLRLLTALEIISNKQQYDTSSKGYTDRIRDNRVVTSPYEQLVRNAIVIGAYSDMQHMYGLSAVINKPLQSYYPPLVSSNYHTEPYHRKIVGRTVNECEEAAVTIMWTMKFVDLDDSSDQDHTSNQRNAKNNKCNKEGTNQDYETSIDPHNRDNSSQQHNKHSDTVDSTDATYNNESIKPKTADETGESAERTVTDIFGESDPDESSSNTHNSSLDQSVLSDNFSFFHNQRSNGSDEAKENLENEDNDSSDDAEKDDSLDEV
;
A
#
# COMPACT_ATOMS: atom_id res chain seq x y z
N MET A 1 -6.29 -20.03 22.47
CA MET A 1 -5.63 -19.70 23.76
C MET A 1 -4.19 -20.20 23.70
N VAL A 2 -3.21 -19.33 23.42
CA VAL A 2 -1.79 -19.69 23.68
C VAL A 2 -1.62 -19.66 25.19
N ARG A 3 -1.98 -20.78 25.82
CA ARG A 3 -1.40 -21.11 27.10
C ARG A 3 0.06 -21.40 26.74
N ALA A 4 1.01 -20.67 27.32
CA ALA A 4 2.19 -21.36 27.81
C ALA A 4 1.62 -22.51 28.66
N ARG A 5 1.40 -23.68 28.05
CA ARG A 5 0.94 -24.86 28.76
C ARG A 5 2.15 -25.25 29.58
N SER A 6 2.29 -24.58 30.73
CA SER A 6 3.07 -25.09 31.85
C SER A 6 2.61 -26.53 31.99
N CYS A 7 3.54 -27.39 31.61
CA CYS A 7 3.38 -28.81 31.42
C CYS A 7 3.15 -29.37 32.82
N LYS A 8 1.88 -29.44 33.24
CA LYS A 8 1.46 -29.86 34.59
C LYS A 8 1.72 -31.37 34.79
N SER A 9 2.99 -31.66 35.03
CA SER A 9 3.65 -32.62 35.93
C SER A 9 3.16 -34.06 36.16
N ARG A 10 2.30 -34.70 35.36
CA ARG A 10 2.11 -36.17 35.55
C ARG A 10 2.40 -37.08 34.37
N TYR A 11 2.44 -36.56 33.14
CA TYR A 11 2.98 -37.28 31.99
C TYR A 11 3.71 -36.26 31.12
N ARG A 12 5.03 -36.12 31.29
CA ARG A 12 5.88 -35.36 30.36
C ARG A 12 5.94 -36.14 29.04
N LYS A 13 4.88 -36.07 28.23
CA LYS A 13 4.98 -36.43 26.82
C LYS A 13 5.99 -35.44 26.24
N GLN A 14 7.21 -35.93 26.02
CA GLN A 14 8.22 -35.22 25.26
C GLN A 14 7.67 -35.04 23.85
N TYR A 15 7.58 -33.78 23.40
CA TYR A 15 7.21 -33.48 22.03
C TYR A 15 8.49 -33.14 21.28
N PRO A 16 8.82 -33.82 20.17
CA PRO A 16 10.02 -33.51 19.42
C PRO A 16 9.87 -32.14 18.76
N CYS A 17 10.92 -31.32 18.86
CA CYS A 17 10.99 -30.05 18.16
C CYS A 17 10.94 -30.27 16.65
N CYS A 18 10.11 -29.52 15.94
CA CYS A 18 10.00 -29.69 14.49
C CYS A 18 11.21 -29.20 13.68
N ILE A 19 12.20 -28.56 14.32
CA ILE A 19 13.42 -28.06 13.67
C ILE A 19 14.60 -28.99 13.94
N CYS A 20 14.89 -29.31 15.21
CA CYS A 20 16.07 -30.11 15.56
C CYS A 20 15.75 -31.57 15.93
N SER A 21 14.47 -31.96 15.95
CA SER A 21 13.98 -33.29 16.34
C SER A 21 14.29 -33.74 17.77
N LYS A 22 14.96 -32.91 18.58
CA LYS A 22 15.19 -33.20 20.01
C LYS A 22 13.92 -32.92 20.82
N ASP A 23 13.77 -33.62 21.93
CA ASP A 23 12.63 -33.46 22.81
C ASP A 23 12.56 -32.06 23.44
N CYS A 24 11.36 -31.47 23.43
CA CYS A 24 11.08 -30.21 24.11
C CYS A 24 10.91 -30.44 25.61
N GLU A 25 11.87 -29.92 26.38
CA GLU A 25 11.65 -29.63 27.80
C GLU A 25 10.71 -28.43 27.86
N CYS A 26 9.52 -28.63 28.45
CA CYS A 26 8.36 -27.75 28.37
C CYS A 26 8.58 -26.27 28.76
N THR A 27 9.75 -25.86 29.25
CA THR A 27 10.08 -24.49 29.70
C THR A 27 10.62 -23.58 28.61
N GLU A 28 11.22 -24.12 27.55
CA GLU A 28 11.85 -23.33 26.47
C GLU A 28 11.30 -23.72 25.11
N SER A 29 10.00 -23.97 25.04
CA SER A 29 9.34 -24.34 23.79
C SER A 29 8.04 -23.58 23.59
N VAL A 30 7.76 -23.27 22.33
CA VAL A 30 6.56 -22.58 21.87
C VAL A 30 5.81 -23.48 20.90
N LEU A 31 4.49 -23.53 21.03
CA LEU A 31 3.62 -24.27 20.13
C LEU A 31 3.30 -23.40 18.91
N CYS A 32 3.62 -23.90 17.71
CA CYS A 32 3.21 -23.26 16.46
C CYS A 32 1.70 -23.38 16.26
N PHE A 33 1.03 -22.25 16.06
CA PHE A 33 -0.41 -22.19 15.80
C PHE A 33 -0.79 -22.79 14.44
N GLY A 34 0.06 -22.63 13.42
CA GLY A 34 -0.16 -23.18 12.08
C GLY A 34 -0.13 -24.71 12.03
N CYS A 35 1.04 -25.31 12.28
CA CYS A 35 1.23 -26.76 12.13
C CYS A 35 1.00 -27.57 13.42
N GLY A 36 0.72 -26.94 14.57
CA GLY A 36 0.53 -27.63 15.84
C GLY A 36 1.78 -28.30 16.42
N LYS A 37 2.97 -28.05 15.84
CA LYS A 37 4.24 -28.63 16.30
C LYS A 37 4.93 -27.71 17.32
N TRP A 38 5.71 -28.33 18.22
CA TRP A 38 6.52 -27.60 19.20
C TRP A 38 7.86 -27.18 18.60
N VAL A 39 8.35 -26.01 19.02
CA VAL A 39 9.63 -25.44 18.60
C VAL A 39 10.39 -24.99 19.83
N HIS A 40 11.64 -25.40 19.99
CA HIS A 40 12.49 -24.80 21.04
C HIS A 40 12.73 -23.33 20.73
N SER A 41 12.70 -22.46 21.74
CA SER A 41 13.02 -21.03 21.58
C SER A 41 14.40 -20.82 20.93
N GLY A 42 15.38 -21.66 21.27
CA GLY A 42 16.72 -21.65 20.67
C GLY A 42 16.78 -22.13 19.21
N CYS A 43 15.75 -22.84 18.72
CA CYS A 43 15.66 -23.27 17.32
C CYS A 43 14.95 -22.23 16.42
N VAL A 44 14.38 -21.16 17.00
CA VAL A 44 13.68 -20.13 16.23
C VAL A 44 14.69 -19.09 15.72
N GLY A 45 14.94 -19.07 14.41
CA GLY A 45 15.81 -18.07 13.77
C GLY A 45 17.26 -18.14 14.27
N LYS A 46 17.82 -17.01 14.69
CA LYS A 46 19.14 -16.90 15.36
C LYS A 46 19.08 -17.24 16.86
N GLY A 47 17.97 -17.81 17.33
CA GLY A 47 17.61 -17.98 18.74
C GLY A 47 16.72 -16.86 19.22
N MET A 48 15.53 -17.19 19.73
CA MET A 48 14.61 -16.23 20.32
C MET A 48 15.20 -15.70 21.63
N SER A 49 15.35 -14.38 21.76
CA SER A 49 15.83 -13.78 23.01
C SER A 49 14.87 -14.06 24.17
N SER A 50 15.39 -14.00 25.40
CA SER A 50 14.55 -14.15 26.61
C SER A 50 13.45 -13.09 26.66
N GLU A 51 13.72 -11.89 26.16
CA GLU A 51 12.76 -10.80 26.07
C GLU A 51 11.65 -11.08 25.04
N LEU A 52 11.99 -11.55 23.84
CA LEU A 52 11.00 -11.97 22.86
C LEU A 52 10.17 -13.15 23.38
N THR A 53 10.79 -14.08 24.10
CA THR A 53 10.08 -15.21 24.73
C THR A 53 9.04 -14.73 25.73
N LYS A 54 9.35 -13.70 26.55
CA LYS A 54 8.37 -13.07 27.46
C LYS A 54 7.24 -12.41 26.69
N GLN A 55 7.54 -11.70 25.59
CA GLN A 55 6.51 -11.07 24.76
C GLN A 55 5.57 -12.11 24.15
N TRP A 56 6.09 -13.23 23.65
CA TRP A 56 5.28 -14.35 23.13
C TRP A 56 4.45 -15.07 24.20
N ALA A 57 4.83 -14.98 25.48
CA ALA A 57 4.04 -15.49 26.59
C ALA A 57 2.76 -14.64 26.86
N THR A 58 2.63 -13.47 26.23
CA THR A 58 1.44 -12.62 26.36
C THR A 58 0.18 -13.33 25.84
N ARG A 59 -0.90 -13.24 26.61
CA ARG A 59 -2.16 -13.93 26.31
C ARG A 59 -2.76 -13.43 25.00
N GLY A 60 -3.12 -14.37 24.12
CA GLY A 60 -3.89 -14.10 22.90
C GLY A 60 -3.05 -14.04 21.62
N LEU A 61 -1.73 -13.99 21.74
CA LEU A 61 -0.83 -14.00 20.59
C LEU A 61 -0.76 -15.40 19.95
N LYS A 62 -0.53 -15.46 18.64
CA LYS A 62 -0.39 -16.71 17.86
C LYS A 62 1.02 -16.77 17.25
N PHE A 63 1.85 -17.67 17.76
CA PHE A 63 3.19 -17.91 17.21
C PHE A 63 3.10 -18.83 15.98
N TYR A 64 3.92 -18.58 14.97
CA TYR A 64 4.06 -19.42 13.78
C TYR A 64 5.54 -19.76 13.56
N CYS A 65 5.83 -21.04 13.35
CA CYS A 65 7.21 -21.52 13.13
C CYS A 65 7.73 -21.13 11.74
N LYS A 66 9.04 -21.30 11.51
CA LYS A 66 9.68 -20.99 10.22
C LYS A 66 8.95 -21.65 9.04
N PHE A 67 8.56 -22.92 9.16
CA PHE A 67 7.84 -23.64 8.11
C PHE A 67 6.43 -23.11 7.80
N CYS A 68 5.82 -22.32 8.70
CA CYS A 68 4.52 -21.70 8.49
C CYS A 68 4.62 -20.21 8.11
N CYS A 69 5.81 -19.62 8.20
CA CYS A 69 6.06 -18.21 7.94
C CYS A 69 6.87 -17.96 6.68
N PHE A 70 7.51 -18.99 6.11
CA PHE A 70 8.42 -18.84 4.98
C PHE A 70 7.89 -19.62 3.79
N ASP A 71 8.00 -19.01 2.61
CA ASP A 71 7.93 -19.69 1.33
C ASP A 71 9.36 -19.82 0.80
N GLN A 72 9.79 -21.07 0.64
CA GLN A 72 11.18 -21.45 0.32
C GLN A 72 12.17 -20.84 1.35
N GLU A 73 12.84 -19.75 0.98
CA GLU A 73 13.85 -19.08 1.80
C GLU A 73 13.43 -17.68 2.27
N SER A 74 12.29 -17.17 1.79
CA SER A 74 11.82 -15.82 2.09
C SER A 74 10.64 -15.84 3.06
N PHE A 75 10.53 -14.80 3.89
CA PHE A 75 9.36 -14.64 4.76
C PHE A 75 8.12 -14.32 3.90
N ASP A 76 7.08 -15.12 4.04
CA ASP A 76 5.85 -15.00 3.26
C ASP A 76 4.95 -13.91 3.84
N CYS A 77 5.21 -12.66 3.42
CA CYS A 77 4.40 -11.51 3.80
C CYS A 77 2.95 -11.62 3.29
N GLN A 78 2.71 -12.33 2.19
CA GLN A 78 1.37 -12.57 1.67
C GLN A 78 0.57 -13.44 2.64
N GLN A 79 1.15 -14.52 3.17
CA GLN A 79 0.51 -15.29 4.22
C GLN A 79 0.27 -14.51 5.51
N SER A 80 1.17 -13.61 5.90
CA SER A 80 0.92 -12.69 7.03
C SER A 80 -0.31 -11.81 6.80
N LEU A 81 -0.49 -11.26 5.60
CA LEU A 81 -1.67 -10.48 5.23
C LEU A 81 -2.95 -11.34 5.26
N LEU A 82 -2.89 -12.58 4.75
CA LEU A 82 -4.03 -13.51 4.79
C LEU A 82 -4.45 -13.87 6.23
N ARG A 83 -3.49 -14.00 7.16
CA ARG A 83 -3.80 -14.21 8.59
C ARG A 83 -4.52 -13.01 9.21
N LEU A 84 -4.08 -11.80 8.89
CA LEU A 84 -4.79 -10.57 9.29
C LEU A 84 -6.20 -10.54 8.70
N GLU A 85 -6.33 -10.84 7.41
CA GLU A 85 -7.62 -10.85 6.70
C GLU A 85 -8.60 -11.86 7.30
N SER A 86 -8.13 -13.05 7.64
CA SER A 86 -8.98 -14.07 8.27
C SER A 86 -9.60 -13.57 9.58
N THR A 87 -8.89 -12.72 10.32
CA THR A 87 -9.37 -12.15 11.58
C THR A 87 -10.37 -11.01 11.37
N LEU A 88 -10.28 -10.28 10.24
CA LEU A 88 -11.27 -9.28 9.87
C LEU A 88 -12.65 -9.89 9.58
N LYS A 89 -12.67 -11.08 8.96
CA LYS A 89 -13.92 -11.80 8.62
C LYS A 89 -14.73 -12.17 9.87
N ASP A 90 -14.06 -12.34 11.01
CA ASP A 90 -14.70 -12.65 12.30
C ASP A 90 -15.32 -11.40 12.97
N GLY A 91 -15.11 -10.19 12.43
CA GLY A 91 -15.70 -8.94 12.93
C GLY A 91 -15.17 -8.47 14.30
N ASN A 92 -14.13 -9.11 14.85
CA ASN A 92 -13.66 -8.83 16.20
C ASN A 92 -12.41 -7.93 16.22
N THR A 93 -12.60 -6.63 16.48
CA THR A 93 -11.53 -5.63 16.53
C THR A 93 -10.43 -5.94 17.55
N SER A 94 -10.74 -6.62 18.67
CA SER A 94 -9.70 -6.99 19.63
C SER A 94 -8.77 -8.09 19.10
N GLN A 95 -9.29 -8.98 18.25
CA GLN A 95 -8.51 -10.05 17.66
C GLN A 95 -7.58 -9.54 16.56
N ILE A 96 -7.98 -8.52 15.78
CA ILE A 96 -7.09 -7.96 14.76
C ILE A 96 -5.86 -7.32 15.39
N THR A 97 -6.00 -6.61 16.52
CA THR A 97 -4.85 -6.04 17.26
C THR A 97 -3.91 -7.14 17.78
N ASN A 98 -4.44 -8.23 18.33
CA ASN A 98 -3.63 -9.37 18.77
C ASN A 98 -2.91 -10.06 17.61
N THR A 99 -3.57 -10.16 16.46
CA THR A 99 -2.98 -10.75 15.24
C THR A 99 -1.89 -9.85 14.67
N ALA A 100 -2.14 -8.54 14.55
CA ALA A 100 -1.12 -7.56 14.17
C ALA A 100 0.08 -7.53 15.14
N THR A 101 -0.17 -7.66 16.44
CA THR A 101 0.91 -7.79 17.44
C THR A 101 1.71 -9.07 17.21
N SER A 102 1.04 -10.19 16.91
CA SER A 102 1.69 -11.46 16.58
C SER A 102 2.55 -11.32 15.32
N GLU A 103 2.02 -10.77 14.23
CA GLU A 103 2.77 -10.56 12.99
C GLU A 103 3.98 -9.64 13.20
N SER A 104 3.84 -8.55 13.94
CA SER A 104 4.94 -7.65 14.29
C SER A 104 6.05 -8.37 15.07
N LEU A 105 5.68 -9.28 15.98
CA LEU A 105 6.65 -10.10 16.72
C LEU A 105 7.30 -11.16 15.84
N LEU A 106 6.61 -11.71 14.82
CA LEU A 106 7.22 -12.65 13.88
C LEU A 106 8.30 -11.97 13.06
N LEU A 107 8.05 -10.75 12.55
CA LEU A 107 9.05 -9.97 11.82
C LEU A 107 10.30 -9.74 12.68
N LYS A 108 10.13 -9.37 13.96
CA LYS A 108 11.25 -9.22 14.91
C LYS A 108 11.96 -10.56 15.20
N THR A 109 11.19 -11.63 15.41
CA THR A 109 11.68 -12.97 15.75
C THR A 109 12.55 -13.54 14.65
N TYR A 110 12.20 -13.28 13.38
CA TYR A 110 12.92 -13.79 12.22
C TYR A 110 13.87 -12.76 11.60
N ASP A 111 14.10 -11.61 12.27
CA ASP A 111 15.00 -10.54 11.80
C ASP A 111 14.64 -10.07 10.37
N ILE A 112 13.33 -9.99 10.07
CA ILE A 112 12.83 -9.57 8.76
C ILE A 112 12.86 -8.05 8.70
N LYS A 113 13.62 -7.53 7.74
CA LYS A 113 13.80 -6.10 7.49
C LYS A 113 13.54 -5.80 6.02
N LEU A 114 13.14 -4.57 5.73
CA LEU A 114 13.20 -4.07 4.37
C LEU A 114 14.67 -4.10 3.90
N PRO A 115 14.91 -4.36 2.60
CA PRO A 115 16.26 -4.26 2.05
C PRO A 115 16.78 -2.83 2.18
N GLU A 116 18.10 -2.68 2.05
CA GLU A 116 18.71 -1.36 1.92
C GLU A 116 18.21 -0.67 0.64
N GLN A 117 18.11 0.66 0.68
CA GLN A 117 17.71 1.44 -0.48
C GLN A 117 18.74 1.26 -1.60
N SER A 118 18.26 1.04 -2.82
CA SER A 118 19.14 0.94 -3.98
C SER A 118 19.46 2.34 -4.50
N ASN A 119 20.74 2.63 -4.71
CA ASN A 119 21.16 3.82 -5.45
C ASN A 119 20.97 3.67 -6.97
N GLN A 120 20.71 2.45 -7.44
CA GLN A 120 20.52 2.13 -8.85
C GLN A 120 19.06 1.73 -9.06
N ILE A 121 18.29 2.66 -9.64
CA ILE A 121 16.94 2.38 -10.11
C ILE A 121 17.08 1.92 -11.57
N CYS A 122 16.60 0.70 -11.85
CA CYS A 122 16.52 0.19 -13.21
C CYS A 122 15.46 1.00 -13.98
N LEU A 123 15.88 1.76 -14.99
CA LEU A 123 15.00 2.61 -15.81
C LEU A 123 14.40 1.85 -17.02
N GLU A 124 14.43 0.51 -17.01
CA GLU A 124 14.08 -0.29 -18.20
C GLU A 124 12.57 -0.27 -18.55
N ASN A 125 11.71 0.29 -17.69
CA ASN A 125 10.25 0.29 -17.88
C ASN A 125 9.66 1.70 -17.75
N VAL A 126 10.01 2.60 -18.68
CA VAL A 126 9.39 3.93 -18.75
C VAL A 126 7.90 3.78 -19.06
N ASP A 127 7.06 4.39 -18.23
CA ASP A 127 5.61 4.44 -18.47
C ASP A 127 5.30 5.53 -19.51
N GLU A 128 5.15 5.12 -20.77
CA GLU A 128 4.87 6.02 -21.88
C GLU A 128 3.53 6.76 -21.73
N VAL A 129 2.52 6.17 -21.09
CA VAL A 129 1.24 6.83 -20.85
C VAL A 129 1.45 8.00 -19.89
N SER A 130 2.11 7.75 -18.77
CA SER A 130 2.47 8.79 -17.81
C SER A 130 3.41 9.83 -18.43
N ALA A 131 4.35 9.42 -19.28
CA ALA A 131 5.24 10.34 -19.99
C ALA A 131 4.47 11.24 -20.98
N ASN A 132 3.50 10.69 -21.72
CA ASN A 132 2.61 11.46 -22.60
C ASN A 132 1.80 12.49 -21.82
N ILE A 133 1.21 12.09 -20.67
CA ILE A 133 0.49 13.00 -19.77
C ILE A 133 1.41 14.13 -19.32
N LEU A 134 2.62 13.82 -18.84
CA LEU A 134 3.56 14.84 -18.39
C LEU A 134 4.02 15.74 -19.54
N ARG A 135 4.25 15.22 -20.75
CA ARG A 135 4.59 16.05 -21.91
C ARG A 135 3.50 17.07 -22.24
N GLY A 136 2.23 16.68 -22.14
CA GLY A 136 1.09 17.56 -22.41
C GLY A 136 0.85 18.60 -21.31
N PHE A 137 0.95 18.20 -20.05
CA PHE A 137 0.44 19.00 -18.92
C PHE A 137 1.51 19.56 -17.99
N ALA A 138 2.71 18.96 -17.93
CA ALA A 138 3.78 19.36 -17.02
C ALA A 138 5.18 18.96 -17.53
N PRO A 139 5.62 19.43 -18.72
CA PRO A 139 6.84 18.93 -19.38
C PRO A 139 8.10 19.14 -18.55
N ALA A 140 8.17 20.20 -17.73
CA ALA A 140 9.29 20.47 -16.83
C ALA A 140 9.55 19.34 -15.81
N VAL A 141 8.54 18.53 -15.47
CA VAL A 141 8.73 17.36 -14.59
C VAL A 141 9.65 16.33 -15.24
N LEU A 142 9.60 16.19 -16.57
CA LEU A 142 10.41 15.22 -17.31
C LEU A 142 11.88 15.62 -17.43
N GLU A 143 12.23 16.87 -17.12
CA GLU A 143 13.62 17.33 -17.08
C GLU A 143 14.38 16.71 -15.90
N THR A 144 13.67 16.31 -14.84
CA THR A 144 14.27 15.84 -13.58
C THR A 144 13.74 14.47 -13.14
N ARG A 145 12.70 13.95 -13.77
CA ARG A 145 12.05 12.68 -13.38
C ARG A 145 11.67 11.85 -14.59
N THR A 146 11.71 10.54 -14.42
CA THR A 146 11.24 9.57 -15.41
C THR A 146 10.10 8.76 -14.79
N PRO A 147 8.90 8.73 -15.41
CA PRO A 147 7.81 7.90 -14.93
C PRO A 147 8.13 6.43 -15.20
N ILE A 148 7.97 5.58 -14.18
CA ILE A 148 8.26 4.14 -14.27
C ILE A 148 6.96 3.37 -14.09
N GLU A 149 6.71 2.41 -14.98
CA GLU A 149 5.51 1.58 -14.96
C GLU A 149 5.53 0.61 -13.78
N THR A 150 4.40 0.48 -13.09
CA THR A 150 4.17 -0.56 -12.08
C THR A 150 2.92 -1.37 -12.39
N ILE A 151 2.85 -2.61 -11.90
CA ILE A 151 1.72 -3.49 -12.16
C ILE A 151 0.46 -2.94 -11.48
N GLY A 152 -0.60 -2.73 -12.27
CA GLY A 152 -1.92 -2.28 -11.81
C GLY A 152 -2.82 -3.41 -11.29
N ASP A 153 -2.44 -4.06 -10.19
CA ASP A 153 -3.18 -5.17 -9.56
C ASP A 153 -3.84 -4.77 -8.22
N GLY A 154 -4.03 -3.48 -8.00
CA GLY A 154 -4.49 -2.93 -6.71
C GLY A 154 -3.41 -2.89 -5.62
N ASN A 155 -2.20 -3.39 -5.86
CA ASN A 155 -1.01 -3.15 -5.02
C ASN A 155 -0.10 -2.06 -5.60
N CYS A 156 -0.56 -1.31 -6.60
CA CYS A 156 0.25 -0.34 -7.35
C CYS A 156 0.95 0.69 -6.45
N LEU A 157 0.30 1.20 -5.39
CA LEU A 157 0.97 2.10 -4.43
C LEU A 157 2.25 1.48 -3.86
N TYR A 158 2.15 0.26 -3.33
CA TYR A 158 3.27 -0.44 -2.71
C TYR A 158 4.31 -0.88 -3.73
N ARG A 159 3.89 -1.24 -4.95
CA ARG A 159 4.80 -1.55 -6.06
C ARG A 159 5.58 -0.32 -6.52
N SER A 160 4.93 0.84 -6.61
CA SER A 160 5.59 2.11 -6.94
C SER A 160 6.64 2.51 -5.90
N VAL A 161 6.33 2.39 -4.61
CA VAL A 161 7.32 2.66 -3.55
C VAL A 161 8.44 1.62 -3.55
N SER A 162 8.11 0.34 -3.72
CA SER A 162 9.12 -0.71 -3.85
C SER A 162 10.09 -0.43 -5.00
N THR A 163 9.56 -0.02 -6.15
CA THR A 163 10.36 0.32 -7.34
C THR A 163 11.23 1.54 -7.09
N GLY A 164 10.65 2.62 -6.55
CA GLY A 164 11.37 3.87 -6.31
C GLY A 164 12.46 3.75 -5.23
N LEU A 165 12.29 2.89 -4.22
CA LEU A 165 13.27 2.70 -3.15
C LEU A 165 14.28 1.59 -3.41
N PHE A 166 13.86 0.51 -4.06
CA PHE A 166 14.64 -0.73 -4.15
C PHE A 166 14.94 -1.15 -5.60
N GLY A 167 14.45 -0.40 -6.60
CA GLY A 167 14.63 -0.74 -8.01
C GLY A 167 13.84 -1.97 -8.48
N THR A 168 12.93 -2.49 -7.66
CA THR A 168 12.16 -3.71 -7.95
C THR A 168 10.77 -3.67 -7.30
N GLN A 169 9.79 -4.37 -7.88
CA GLN A 169 8.42 -4.45 -7.34
C GLN A 169 8.23 -5.58 -6.31
N ILE A 170 9.21 -6.46 -6.08
CA ILE A 170 9.01 -7.70 -5.30
C ILE A 170 8.68 -7.47 -3.81
N TYR A 171 9.00 -6.30 -3.25
CA TYR A 171 8.77 -6.00 -1.83
C TYR A 171 7.40 -5.38 -1.53
N HIS A 172 6.49 -5.30 -2.51
CA HIS A 172 5.17 -4.68 -2.34
C HIS A 172 4.33 -5.33 -1.22
N HIS A 173 4.32 -6.66 -1.08
CA HIS A 173 3.62 -7.32 0.04
C HIS A 173 4.24 -7.01 1.40
N HIS A 174 5.56 -6.86 1.48
CA HIS A 174 6.25 -6.50 2.71
C HIS A 174 5.89 -5.06 3.13
N LEU A 175 5.94 -4.11 2.20
CA LEU A 175 5.52 -2.72 2.44
C LEU A 175 4.04 -2.64 2.83
N ARG A 176 3.17 -3.42 2.18
CA ARG A 176 1.74 -3.51 2.52
C ARG A 176 1.51 -4.05 3.92
N LEU A 177 2.16 -5.16 4.27
CA LEU A 177 2.11 -5.74 5.61
C LEU A 177 2.53 -4.72 6.67
N LEU A 178 3.70 -4.10 6.51
CA LEU A 178 4.19 -3.11 7.46
C LEU A 178 3.23 -1.92 7.60
N THR A 179 2.65 -1.46 6.49
CA THR A 179 1.65 -0.37 6.49
C THR A 179 0.39 -0.76 7.24
N ALA A 180 -0.12 -1.98 7.05
CA ALA A 180 -1.26 -2.49 7.81
C ALA A 180 -0.94 -2.55 9.31
N LEU A 181 0.24 -3.06 9.69
CA LEU A 181 0.67 -3.12 11.09
C LEU A 181 0.80 -1.74 11.71
N GLU A 182 1.32 -0.77 10.95
CA GLU A 182 1.43 0.63 11.35
C GLU A 182 0.06 1.25 11.65
N ILE A 183 -0.90 1.10 10.74
CA ILE A 183 -2.26 1.65 10.89
C ILE A 183 -2.96 1.02 12.11
N ILE A 184 -2.89 -0.31 12.24
CA ILE A 184 -3.56 -1.04 13.35
C ILE A 184 -2.95 -0.67 14.70
N SER A 185 -1.62 -0.60 14.79
CA SER A 185 -0.91 -0.36 16.06
C SER A 185 -1.04 1.09 16.53
N ASN A 186 -1.33 2.01 15.62
CA ASN A 186 -1.43 3.45 15.91
C ASN A 186 -2.82 3.99 15.60
N LYS A 187 -3.87 3.22 15.91
CA LYS A 187 -5.30 3.54 15.62
C LYS A 187 -5.65 5.02 15.83
N GLN A 188 -5.23 5.61 16.95
CA GLN A 188 -5.55 7.02 17.28
C GLN A 188 -5.08 8.03 16.24
N GLN A 189 -4.05 7.70 15.44
CA GLN A 189 -3.50 8.56 14.40
C GLN A 189 -4.25 8.45 13.06
N TYR A 190 -5.03 7.39 12.86
CA TYR A 190 -5.68 7.07 11.58
C TYR A 190 -7.21 7.04 11.66
N ASP A 191 -7.78 6.82 12.85
CA ASP A 191 -9.21 6.83 13.08
C ASP A 191 -9.73 8.25 13.22
N THR A 192 -10.42 8.76 12.19
CA THR A 192 -10.98 10.12 12.14
C THR A 192 -12.02 10.40 13.23
N SER A 193 -12.60 9.35 13.84
CA SER A 193 -13.52 9.48 14.98
C SER A 193 -12.79 9.55 16.32
N SER A 194 -11.48 9.27 16.36
CA SER A 194 -10.69 9.29 17.57
C SER A 194 -10.42 10.71 18.05
N LYS A 195 -10.52 10.94 19.37
CA LYS A 195 -10.12 12.21 20.00
C LYS A 195 -8.64 12.54 19.80
N GLY A 196 -7.79 11.52 19.57
CA GLY A 196 -6.36 11.68 19.31
C GLY A 196 -6.01 11.87 17.84
N TYR A 197 -7.00 11.90 16.95
CA TYR A 197 -6.77 12.04 15.52
C TYR A 197 -6.16 13.39 15.21
N THR A 198 -5.05 13.36 14.50
CA THR A 198 -4.44 14.55 13.93
C THR A 198 -4.65 14.50 12.43
N ASP A 199 -5.51 15.37 11.90
CA ASP A 199 -5.68 15.50 10.46
C ASP A 199 -4.37 16.03 9.84
N ARG A 200 -3.61 15.11 9.24
CA ARG A 200 -2.38 15.42 8.51
C ARG A 200 -2.63 15.84 7.07
N ILE A 201 -3.84 15.61 6.56
CA ILE A 201 -4.23 16.02 5.21
C ILE A 201 -4.67 17.47 5.25
N ARG A 202 -5.48 17.89 6.22
CA ARG A 202 -5.97 19.28 6.38
C ARG A 202 -6.61 19.83 5.10
N ASP A 203 -7.25 18.95 4.33
CA ASP A 203 -7.92 19.29 3.08
C ASP A 203 -9.21 18.48 2.98
N ASN A 204 -10.34 19.14 3.18
CA ASN A 204 -11.67 18.53 3.17
C ASN A 204 -12.11 18.04 1.78
N ARG A 205 -11.36 18.37 0.72
CA ARG A 205 -11.57 17.83 -0.63
C ARG A 205 -11.06 16.39 -0.75
N VAL A 206 -10.16 15.96 0.14
CA VAL A 206 -9.67 14.58 0.20
C VAL A 206 -10.58 13.77 1.11
N VAL A 207 -11.35 12.88 0.51
CA VAL A 207 -12.20 11.96 1.27
C VAL A 207 -11.33 10.85 1.85
N THR A 208 -11.35 10.72 3.19
CA THR A 208 -10.67 9.62 3.89
C THR A 208 -11.66 8.52 4.22
N SER A 209 -11.25 7.27 3.99
CA SER A 209 -12.05 6.10 4.38
C SER A 209 -12.28 6.06 5.90
N PRO A 210 -13.44 5.57 6.39
CA PRO A 210 -13.60 5.20 7.78
C PRO A 210 -12.51 4.21 8.22
N TYR A 211 -12.12 4.24 9.50
CA TYR A 211 -10.98 3.46 10.02
C TYR A 211 -11.07 1.97 9.69
N GLU A 212 -12.24 1.35 9.84
CA GLU A 212 -12.45 -0.07 9.56
C GLU A 212 -12.19 -0.38 8.08
N GLN A 213 -12.63 0.49 7.18
CA GLN A 213 -12.40 0.35 5.74
C GLN A 213 -10.93 0.61 5.39
N LEU A 214 -10.29 1.58 6.03
CA LEU A 214 -8.86 1.85 5.88
C LEU A 214 -8.02 0.62 6.26
N VAL A 215 -8.28 0.04 7.44
CA VAL A 215 -7.59 -1.17 7.91
C VAL A 215 -7.85 -2.35 6.97
N ARG A 216 -9.10 -2.53 6.53
CA ARG A 216 -9.47 -3.58 5.56
C ARG A 216 -8.70 -3.41 4.26
N ASN A 217 -8.66 -2.20 3.72
CA ASN A 217 -7.93 -1.91 2.50
C ASN A 217 -6.44 -2.18 2.69
N ALA A 218 -5.81 -1.77 3.79
CA ALA A 218 -4.39 -2.07 4.03
C ALA A 218 -4.08 -3.58 4.08
N ILE A 219 -5.00 -4.40 4.62
CA ILE A 219 -4.81 -5.86 4.78
C ILE A 219 -5.09 -6.65 3.50
N VAL A 220 -6.19 -6.35 2.80
CA VAL A 220 -6.65 -7.17 1.66
C VAL A 220 -5.72 -6.97 0.47
N ILE A 221 -5.11 -8.05 -0.02
CA ILE A 221 -4.23 -8.01 -1.19
C ILE A 221 -5.06 -7.57 -2.41
N GLY A 222 -4.52 -6.58 -3.15
CA GLY A 222 -5.19 -6.00 -4.30
C GLY A 222 -6.31 -4.99 -3.98
N ALA A 223 -6.58 -4.69 -2.70
CA ALA A 223 -7.48 -3.58 -2.37
C ALA A 223 -6.80 -2.23 -2.64
N TYR A 224 -7.59 -1.26 -3.11
CA TYR A 224 -7.09 0.09 -3.39
C TYR A 224 -6.62 0.81 -2.12
N SER A 225 -5.57 1.62 -2.29
CA SER A 225 -5.03 2.48 -1.24
C SER A 225 -5.47 3.93 -1.44
N ASP A 226 -5.71 4.64 -0.35
CA ASP A 226 -5.99 6.07 -0.31
C ASP A 226 -4.80 6.88 0.25
N MET A 227 -4.99 8.20 0.41
CA MET A 227 -3.95 9.08 0.94
C MET A 227 -3.47 8.69 2.34
N GLN A 228 -4.35 8.17 3.22
CA GLN A 228 -3.95 7.77 4.58
C GLN A 228 -2.99 6.57 4.55
N HIS A 229 -3.12 5.67 3.57
CA HIS A 229 -2.16 4.59 3.36
C HIS A 229 -0.77 5.15 3.01
N MET A 230 -0.67 6.26 2.27
CA MET A 230 0.63 6.90 2.01
C MET A 230 1.27 7.47 3.28
N TYR A 231 0.49 8.03 4.22
CA TYR A 231 1.01 8.48 5.51
C TYR A 231 1.54 7.31 6.35
N GLY A 232 0.78 6.21 6.40
CA GLY A 232 1.24 4.98 7.06
C GLY A 232 2.49 4.40 6.42
N LEU A 233 2.53 4.35 5.09
CA LEU A 233 3.69 3.87 4.35
C LEU A 233 4.92 4.76 4.58
N SER A 234 4.76 6.10 4.58
CA SER A 234 5.82 7.05 4.91
C SER A 234 6.38 6.83 6.32
N ALA A 235 5.51 6.56 7.31
CA ALA A 235 5.93 6.27 8.68
C ALA A 235 6.74 4.96 8.76
N VAL A 236 6.32 3.94 8.02
CA VAL A 236 6.99 2.62 7.96
C VAL A 236 8.38 2.71 7.37
N ILE A 237 8.53 3.39 6.23
CA ILE A 237 9.83 3.54 5.56
C ILE A 237 10.70 4.62 6.22
N ASN A 238 10.14 5.34 7.19
CA ASN A 238 10.75 6.47 7.88
C ASN A 238 11.31 7.54 6.93
N LYS A 239 10.56 7.86 5.87
CA LYS A 239 10.94 8.82 4.83
C LYS A 239 9.72 9.57 4.29
N PRO A 240 9.85 10.85 3.92
CA PRO A 240 8.78 11.54 3.23
C PRO A 240 8.52 10.93 1.84
N LEU A 241 7.28 10.98 1.39
CA LEU A 241 6.86 10.62 0.04
C LEU A 241 6.34 11.86 -0.67
N GLN A 242 6.44 11.92 -2.00
CA GLN A 242 5.78 12.95 -2.79
C GLN A 242 4.59 12.32 -3.51
N SER A 243 3.39 12.75 -3.18
CA SER A 243 2.19 12.47 -3.96
C SER A 243 2.13 13.45 -5.14
N TYR A 244 1.91 12.96 -6.35
CA TYR A 244 1.85 13.79 -7.55
C TYR A 244 0.63 13.41 -8.37
N TYR A 245 -0.33 14.33 -8.49
CA TYR A 245 -1.48 14.18 -9.38
C TYR A 245 -1.31 15.15 -10.56
N PRO A 246 -1.14 14.66 -11.80
CA PRO A 246 -0.94 15.53 -12.96
C PRO A 246 -2.19 16.40 -13.22
N PRO A 247 -2.04 17.66 -13.66
CA PRO A 247 -3.16 18.51 -14.03
C PRO A 247 -3.77 18.05 -15.35
N LEU A 248 -4.70 17.09 -15.29
CA LEU A 248 -5.40 16.55 -16.46
C LEU A 248 -6.38 17.55 -17.10
N VAL A 249 -6.71 18.63 -16.40
CA VAL A 249 -7.56 19.73 -16.89
C VAL A 249 -6.84 21.04 -16.56
N SER A 250 -7.00 22.04 -17.44
CA SER A 250 -6.44 23.39 -17.28
C SER A 250 -6.91 24.14 -16.02
N SER A 251 -7.85 23.58 -15.24
CA SER A 251 -8.20 24.06 -13.91
C SER A 251 -7.35 23.40 -12.82
N ASN A 252 -6.35 24.13 -12.32
CA ASN A 252 -5.45 23.71 -11.22
C ASN A 252 -6.16 23.34 -9.89
N TYR A 253 -7.46 23.61 -9.76
CA TYR A 253 -8.20 23.47 -8.50
C TYR A 253 -8.37 22.02 -8.01
N HIS A 254 -8.25 21.02 -8.90
CA HIS A 254 -8.49 19.61 -8.54
C HIS A 254 -7.22 18.84 -8.18
N THR A 255 -6.04 19.33 -8.55
CA THR A 255 -4.79 18.57 -8.40
C THR A 255 -4.10 18.80 -7.07
N GLU A 256 -4.24 20.01 -6.51
CA GLU A 256 -3.59 20.45 -5.29
C GLU A 256 -3.77 19.48 -4.09
N PRO A 257 -4.98 18.92 -3.81
CA PRO A 257 -5.15 18.05 -2.64
C PRO A 257 -4.29 16.78 -2.69
N TYR A 258 -4.02 16.29 -3.91
CA TYR A 258 -3.28 15.07 -4.19
C TYR A 258 -1.84 15.34 -4.66
N HIS A 259 -1.46 16.59 -4.91
CA HIS A 259 -0.09 16.98 -5.24
C HIS A 259 0.58 17.60 -4.01
N ARG A 260 1.25 16.76 -3.20
CA ARG A 260 1.86 17.24 -1.96
C ARG A 260 2.90 16.27 -1.41
N LYS A 261 3.75 16.80 -0.54
CA LYS A 261 4.63 16.00 0.31
C LYS A 261 3.82 15.34 1.42
N ILE A 262 4.03 14.04 1.60
CA ILE A 262 3.41 13.19 2.61
C ILE A 262 4.45 12.83 3.64
N VAL A 263 4.13 13.14 4.90
CA VAL A 263 5.03 12.93 6.04
C VAL A 263 4.30 12.11 7.09
N GLY A 264 4.71 10.84 7.22
CA GLY A 264 4.22 9.92 8.23
C GLY A 264 4.59 10.36 9.64
N ARG A 265 4.04 9.68 10.66
CA ARG A 265 4.45 9.94 12.04
C ARG A 265 5.94 9.69 12.20
N THR A 266 6.58 10.45 13.09
CA THR A 266 8.03 10.37 13.40
C THR A 266 8.98 10.65 12.23
N VAL A 267 8.48 10.97 11.04
CA VAL A 267 9.29 11.32 9.87
C VAL A 267 9.67 12.81 9.95
N ASN A 268 10.93 13.11 9.62
CA ASN A 268 11.42 14.48 9.56
C ASN A 268 10.81 15.24 8.38
N GLU A 269 10.03 16.28 8.66
CA GLU A 269 9.37 17.12 7.65
C GLU A 269 10.35 17.89 6.77
N CYS A 270 11.59 18.11 7.22
CA CYS A 270 12.62 18.82 6.45
C CYS A 270 13.34 17.95 5.41
N GLU A 271 13.26 16.61 5.51
CA GLU A 271 13.92 15.70 4.56
C GLU A 271 13.28 15.75 3.17
N GLU A 272 14.03 15.57 2.10
CA GLU A 272 13.44 15.44 0.76
C GLU A 272 12.60 14.17 0.63
N ALA A 273 11.63 14.18 -0.29
CA ALA A 273 10.82 13.01 -0.57
C ALA A 273 11.67 11.92 -1.22
N ALA A 274 11.66 10.72 -0.64
CA ALA A 274 12.45 9.60 -1.13
C ALA A 274 11.93 9.06 -2.47
N VAL A 275 10.61 9.14 -2.70
CA VAL A 275 9.96 8.70 -3.94
C VAL A 275 8.83 9.64 -4.30
N THR A 276 8.65 9.92 -5.59
CA THR A 276 7.45 10.56 -6.14
C THR A 276 6.52 9.50 -6.71
N ILE A 277 5.27 9.49 -6.25
CA ILE A 277 4.21 8.58 -6.66
C ILE A 277 3.23 9.38 -7.51
N MET A 278 3.15 9.02 -8.78
CA MET A 278 2.24 9.64 -9.73
C MET A 278 0.91 8.88 -9.74
N TRP A 279 -0.20 9.61 -9.55
CA TRP A 279 -1.54 9.08 -9.72
C TRP A 279 -1.94 9.19 -11.17
N THR A 280 -2.07 8.04 -11.85
CA THR A 280 -2.51 7.98 -13.25
C THR A 280 -3.60 6.94 -13.45
N MET A 281 -4.22 7.00 -14.63
CA MET A 281 -5.09 5.96 -15.14
C MET A 281 -4.31 5.13 -16.15
N LYS A 282 -4.68 3.86 -16.30
CA LYS A 282 -4.04 2.95 -17.26
C LYS A 282 -4.24 3.40 -18.72
N PHE A 283 -5.31 4.16 -18.98
CA PHE A 283 -5.63 4.68 -20.30
C PHE A 283 -6.06 6.13 -20.17
N VAL A 284 -5.59 6.96 -21.09
CA VAL A 284 -6.18 8.28 -21.34
C VAL A 284 -6.69 8.21 -22.76
N ASP A 285 -8.01 8.30 -22.91
CA ASP A 285 -8.60 8.61 -24.21
C ASP A 285 -8.24 10.08 -24.47
N LEU A 286 -7.03 10.28 -24.99
CA LEU A 286 -6.70 11.51 -25.67
C LEU A 286 -7.55 11.44 -26.93
N ASP A 287 -8.76 11.97 -26.86
CA ASP A 287 -9.55 12.23 -28.04
C ASP A 287 -8.63 13.00 -28.98
N ASP A 288 -8.14 12.27 -29.98
CA ASP A 288 -7.39 12.79 -31.12
C ASP A 288 -8.43 13.49 -31.99
N SER A 289 -9.16 14.44 -31.39
CA SER A 289 -9.96 15.43 -32.09
C SER A 289 -8.96 16.33 -32.78
N SER A 290 -8.39 15.74 -33.84
CA SER A 290 -8.11 16.36 -35.09
C SER A 290 -8.84 17.70 -35.16
N ASP A 291 -8.07 18.74 -34.88
CA ASP A 291 -8.08 19.93 -35.70
C ASP A 291 -7.88 19.47 -37.17
N GLN A 292 -8.92 18.86 -37.75
CA GLN A 292 -9.14 18.92 -39.18
C GLN A 292 -9.54 20.36 -39.47
N ASP A 293 -8.52 21.20 -39.51
CA ASP A 293 -8.28 22.15 -40.59
C ASP A 293 -9.56 22.72 -41.22
N HIS A 294 -10.27 23.57 -40.48
CA HIS A 294 -11.35 24.42 -41.03
C HIS A 294 -10.78 25.60 -41.84
N THR A 295 -9.75 25.39 -42.67
CA THR A 295 -9.21 26.42 -43.58
C THR A 295 -9.76 26.35 -45.01
N SER A 296 -10.68 25.44 -45.33
CA SER A 296 -11.32 25.40 -46.66
C SER A 296 -12.77 25.92 -46.67
N ASN A 297 -12.99 27.23 -46.42
CA ASN A 297 -14.18 27.93 -46.92
C ASN A 297 -14.11 29.47 -46.80
N GLN A 298 -13.13 30.11 -47.46
CA GLN A 298 -13.24 31.51 -47.89
C GLN A 298 -12.58 31.74 -49.26
N ARG A 299 -13.14 31.14 -50.31
CA ARG A 299 -13.00 31.66 -51.68
C ARG A 299 -14.33 31.54 -52.41
N ASN A 300 -15.19 32.56 -52.22
CA ASN A 300 -16.07 33.07 -53.26
C ASN A 300 -16.75 34.35 -52.79
N ALA A 301 -16.28 35.49 -53.33
CA ALA A 301 -17.07 36.64 -53.80
C ALA A 301 -16.30 37.96 -53.64
N LYS A 302 -15.62 38.40 -54.71
CA LYS A 302 -15.99 39.59 -55.50
C LYS A 302 -14.83 40.11 -56.34
N ASN A 303 -15.09 40.12 -57.65
CA ASN A 303 -14.44 40.95 -58.65
C ASN A 303 -14.44 42.43 -58.25
N ASN A 304 -13.32 43.14 -58.48
CA ASN A 304 -13.31 44.39 -59.26
C ASN A 304 -11.87 44.88 -59.58
N LYS A 305 -11.43 44.57 -60.81
CA LYS A 305 -10.94 45.44 -61.90
C LYS A 305 -10.12 46.74 -61.61
N CYS A 306 -9.07 46.89 -62.46
CA CYS A 306 -8.27 48.08 -62.86
C CYS A 306 -7.20 48.56 -61.85
N ASN A 307 -5.96 48.91 -62.23
CA ASN A 307 -5.34 49.19 -63.53
C ASN A 307 -3.79 49.21 -63.40
N LYS A 308 -3.11 48.80 -64.49
CA LYS A 308 -1.90 49.37 -65.14
C LYS A 308 -0.54 49.53 -64.42
N GLU A 309 0.45 48.90 -65.09
CA GLU A 309 1.74 49.42 -65.59
C GLU A 309 2.97 49.53 -64.65
N GLY A 310 4.11 49.02 -65.14
CA GLY A 310 5.48 49.40 -64.74
C GLY A 310 6.34 48.23 -64.23
N THR A 311 6.98 47.45 -65.10
CA THR A 311 8.40 47.52 -65.52
C THR A 311 9.44 46.91 -64.56
N ASN A 312 10.14 45.89 -65.09
CA ASN A 312 11.57 45.57 -64.99
C ASN A 312 12.25 45.52 -63.60
N GLN A 313 12.86 44.38 -63.25
CA GLN A 313 14.29 44.12 -63.55
C GLN A 313 14.79 42.78 -62.98
N ASP A 314 15.67 42.20 -63.77
CA ASP A 314 16.54 41.03 -63.59
C ASP A 314 17.39 41.06 -62.30
N TYR A 315 17.82 39.87 -61.83
CA TYR A 315 19.19 39.50 -61.36
C TYR A 315 19.10 38.06 -60.81
N GLU A 316 19.53 37.05 -61.56
CA GLU A 316 20.85 36.39 -61.54
C GLU A 316 21.08 35.33 -60.45
N THR A 317 21.31 34.13 -60.98
CA THR A 317 22.08 32.95 -60.55
C THR A 317 23.36 33.15 -59.72
N SER A 318 23.59 32.24 -58.76
CA SER A 318 24.81 31.40 -58.57
C SER A 318 24.46 30.38 -57.46
N ILE A 319 24.66 29.05 -57.49
CA ILE A 319 25.73 28.14 -57.95
C ILE A 319 27.11 28.53 -57.40
N ASP A 320 27.55 27.90 -56.29
CA ASP A 320 28.53 26.79 -56.39
C ASP A 320 28.70 26.00 -55.06
N PRO A 321 29.13 24.72 -55.12
CA PRO A 321 29.28 23.77 -54.02
C PRO A 321 30.74 23.40 -53.71
N HIS A 322 30.98 22.81 -52.54
CA HIS A 322 32.10 21.93 -52.22
C HIS A 322 31.57 20.97 -51.14
N ASN A 323 31.35 19.67 -51.32
CA ASN A 323 32.06 18.58 -52.00
C ASN A 323 33.50 18.37 -51.50
N ARG A 324 33.67 17.37 -50.61
CA ARG A 324 34.55 16.18 -50.76
C ARG A 324 34.85 15.57 -49.39
N ASP A 325 34.35 14.36 -49.15
CA ASP A 325 34.98 13.06 -49.45
C ASP A 325 35.96 12.62 -48.36
N ASN A 326 35.63 11.50 -47.71
CA ASN A 326 36.40 10.24 -47.75
C ASN A 326 37.38 10.13 -46.57
N SER A 327 37.65 8.97 -45.98
CA SER A 327 37.22 7.59 -46.15
C SER A 327 38.08 6.78 -45.18
N SER A 328 37.55 5.68 -44.64
CA SER A 328 38.33 4.48 -44.24
C SER A 328 39.24 4.68 -43.00
N GLN A 329 39.57 3.69 -42.16
CA GLN A 329 39.71 2.26 -42.36
C GLN A 329 39.86 1.59 -40.98
N GLN A 330 39.19 0.44 -40.83
CA GLN A 330 39.54 -0.80 -40.11
C GLN A 330 40.64 -0.81 -39.01
N HIS A 331 40.33 -1.41 -37.86
CA HIS A 331 40.97 -2.62 -37.28
C HIS A 331 40.37 -2.92 -35.89
N ASN A 332 39.65 -4.04 -35.71
CA ASN A 332 40.06 -5.35 -35.15
C ASN A 332 40.00 -5.51 -33.61
N LYS A 333 39.15 -6.46 -33.19
CA LYS A 333 39.34 -7.54 -32.19
C LYS A 333 39.55 -7.20 -30.70
N HIS A 334 38.59 -7.62 -29.86
CA HIS A 334 38.69 -8.76 -28.91
C HIS A 334 37.45 -8.73 -27.99
N SER A 335 36.54 -9.71 -28.10
CA SER A 335 36.31 -10.81 -27.14
C SER A 335 36.13 -10.35 -25.68
N ASP A 336 34.91 -10.47 -25.16
CA ASP A 336 34.63 -11.31 -23.99
C ASP A 336 33.13 -11.59 -23.89
N THR A 337 32.81 -12.88 -24.00
CA THR A 337 31.53 -13.52 -23.75
C THR A 337 31.31 -13.64 -22.25
N VAL A 338 30.18 -13.12 -21.75
CA VAL A 338 29.63 -13.50 -20.45
C VAL A 338 28.21 -14.01 -20.66
N ASP A 339 28.03 -15.28 -20.29
CA ASP A 339 26.77 -16.02 -20.28
C ASP A 339 25.71 -15.27 -19.45
N SER A 340 24.62 -14.89 -20.10
CA SER A 340 23.37 -14.49 -19.46
C SER A 340 22.42 -15.68 -19.54
N THR A 341 22.24 -16.39 -18.42
CA THR A 341 21.19 -17.39 -18.29
C THR A 341 19.88 -16.68 -17.92
N ASP A 342 19.01 -16.50 -18.92
CA ASP A 342 17.62 -16.13 -18.76
C ASP A 342 16.86 -17.22 -17.99
N ALA A 343 16.35 -16.87 -16.81
CA ALA A 343 15.40 -17.70 -16.07
C ALA A 343 13.98 -17.21 -16.36
N THR A 344 13.38 -17.72 -17.45
CA THR A 344 11.94 -17.65 -17.68
C THR A 344 11.20 -18.53 -16.67
N TYR A 345 10.50 -17.91 -15.72
CA TYR A 345 9.55 -18.58 -14.83
C TYR A 345 8.23 -18.84 -15.58
N ASN A 346 8.08 -20.06 -16.12
CA ASN A 346 6.79 -20.57 -16.59
C ASN A 346 6.04 -21.22 -15.42
N ASN A 347 4.84 -20.71 -15.16
CA ASN A 347 3.96 -21.15 -14.09
C ASN A 347 3.01 -22.24 -14.63
N GLU A 348 3.45 -23.50 -14.67
CA GLU A 348 2.57 -24.64 -14.98
C GLU A 348 1.99 -25.25 -13.70
N SER A 349 0.65 -25.27 -13.65
CA SER A 349 -0.17 -25.88 -12.61
C SER A 349 0.05 -27.40 -12.54
N ILE A 350 0.67 -27.88 -11.47
CA ILE A 350 0.69 -29.31 -11.11
C ILE A 350 -0.49 -29.60 -10.17
N LYS A 351 -1.52 -30.28 -10.70
CA LYS A 351 -2.56 -30.95 -9.91
C LYS A 351 -1.97 -32.16 -9.18
N PRO A 352 -2.27 -32.39 -7.89
CA PRO A 352 -1.97 -33.67 -7.26
C PRO A 352 -3.00 -34.74 -7.64
N LYS A 353 -2.46 -35.93 -7.98
CA LYS A 353 -3.18 -37.18 -8.26
C LYS A 353 -3.86 -37.73 -7.01
N THR A 354 -5.06 -38.27 -7.21
CA THR A 354 -5.83 -39.12 -6.30
C THR A 354 -5.44 -40.60 -6.42
N ALA A 355 -5.85 -41.37 -5.41
CA ALA A 355 -5.83 -42.84 -5.24
C ALA A 355 -4.49 -43.41 -4.69
N ASP A 356 -4.44 -44.32 -3.70
CA ASP A 356 -5.42 -45.34 -3.34
C ASP A 356 -5.34 -45.80 -1.87
N GLU A 357 -6.43 -46.43 -1.46
CA GLU A 357 -6.78 -47.04 -0.17
C GLU A 357 -5.94 -48.26 0.22
N THR A 358 -5.83 -48.55 1.53
CA THR A 358 -6.16 -49.86 2.17
C THR A 358 -5.68 -49.91 3.64
N GLY A 359 -6.51 -50.51 4.52
CA GLY A 359 -6.11 -51.04 5.85
C GLY A 359 -6.78 -50.36 7.05
N GLU A 360 -8.05 -50.64 7.32
CA GLU A 360 -8.54 -51.59 8.35
C GLU A 360 -8.29 -51.23 9.84
N SER A 361 -9.41 -50.91 10.50
CA SER A 361 -9.82 -51.30 11.86
C SER A 361 -9.08 -50.77 13.10
N ALA A 362 -9.80 -49.98 13.91
CA ALA A 362 -10.14 -50.33 15.30
C ALA A 362 -11.11 -49.28 15.87
N GLU A 363 -12.39 -49.66 15.94
CA GLU A 363 -13.39 -49.00 16.77
C GLU A 363 -12.98 -49.07 18.25
N ARG A 364 -12.99 -47.94 18.94
CA ARG A 364 -13.19 -47.90 20.39
C ARG A 364 -14.07 -46.73 20.78
N THR A 365 -15.34 -47.08 20.93
CA THR A 365 -16.38 -46.37 21.67
C THR A 365 -15.89 -46.08 23.09
N VAL A 366 -15.90 -44.81 23.50
CA VAL A 366 -15.89 -44.41 24.91
C VAL A 366 -17.06 -43.46 25.10
N THR A 367 -18.08 -44.00 25.74
CA THR A 367 -19.25 -43.33 26.31
C THR A 367 -18.86 -42.38 27.43
N ASP A 368 -19.53 -41.24 27.44
CA ASP A 368 -20.08 -40.46 28.55
C ASP A 368 -19.25 -40.23 29.83
N ILE A 369 -19.16 -38.96 30.22
CA ILE A 369 -19.54 -38.40 31.53
C ILE A 369 -19.21 -36.90 31.46
N PHE A 370 -20.20 -36.04 31.30
CA PHE A 370 -20.23 -34.73 31.97
C PHE A 370 -21.68 -34.31 32.19
N GLY A 371 -21.98 -34.10 33.46
CA GLY A 371 -23.30 -33.82 34.00
C GLY A 371 -23.81 -32.40 33.72
N GLU A 372 -25.13 -32.35 33.81
CA GLU A 372 -26.04 -31.23 33.77
C GLU A 372 -25.70 -30.16 34.82
N SER A 373 -25.81 -28.88 34.44
CA SER A 373 -26.45 -27.82 35.25
C SER A 373 -26.59 -26.54 34.41
N ASP A 374 -27.79 -26.36 33.84
CA ASP A 374 -28.46 -25.07 33.63
C ASP A 374 -28.97 -24.56 35.01
N PRO A 375 -29.26 -23.26 35.25
CA PRO A 375 -30.02 -22.34 34.38
C PRO A 375 -29.40 -20.90 34.32
N ASP A 376 -29.85 -19.88 33.60
CA ASP A 376 -31.18 -19.38 33.29
C ASP A 376 -31.15 -18.52 32.00
N GLU A 377 -32.29 -18.50 31.33
CA GLU A 377 -32.65 -17.65 30.20
C GLU A 377 -32.69 -16.15 30.58
N SER A 378 -32.21 -15.29 29.68
CA SER A 378 -33.03 -14.14 29.27
C SER A 378 -32.58 -13.57 27.92
N SER A 379 -33.57 -13.52 27.06
CA SER A 379 -33.67 -13.00 25.70
C SER A 379 -33.18 -11.57 25.49
N SER A 380 -32.59 -11.28 24.33
CA SER A 380 -33.22 -10.38 23.34
C SER A 380 -32.45 -10.28 22.01
N ASN A 381 -33.22 -10.52 20.93
CA ASN A 381 -33.21 -9.90 19.60
C ASN A 381 -31.87 -9.74 18.84
N THR A 382 -31.65 -10.66 17.90
CA THR A 382 -30.82 -10.42 16.72
C THR A 382 -31.71 -10.22 15.49
N HIS A 383 -31.70 -8.99 14.97
CA HIS A 383 -32.17 -8.69 13.62
C HIS A 383 -31.11 -9.17 12.62
N ASN A 384 -31.45 -10.18 11.83
CA ASN A 384 -30.72 -10.55 10.62
C ASN A 384 -30.93 -9.48 9.55
N SER A 385 -29.87 -8.81 9.12
CA SER A 385 -29.82 -8.15 7.81
C SER A 385 -28.74 -8.80 6.95
N SER A 386 -29.20 -9.43 5.88
CA SER A 386 -28.39 -9.86 4.75
C SER A 386 -27.80 -8.64 4.07
N LEU A 387 -26.48 -8.50 4.07
CA LEU A 387 -25.77 -7.47 3.32
C LEU A 387 -25.33 -8.02 1.96
N ASP A 388 -25.96 -7.46 0.93
CA ASP A 388 -25.68 -7.62 -0.49
C ASP A 388 -24.23 -7.27 -0.85
N GLN A 389 -23.61 -8.08 -1.72
CA GLN A 389 -22.25 -7.92 -2.23
C GLN A 389 -22.19 -7.15 -3.57
N SER A 390 -22.85 -5.99 -3.70
CA SER A 390 -22.91 -5.25 -4.99
C SER A 390 -22.34 -3.83 -5.01
N VAL A 391 -21.63 -3.35 -3.96
CA VAL A 391 -21.18 -1.94 -3.86
C VAL A 391 -19.66 -1.74 -4.00
N LEU A 392 -19.00 -2.35 -4.98
CA LEU A 392 -17.55 -2.18 -5.19
C LEU A 392 -17.13 -1.61 -6.54
N SER A 393 -18.07 -1.18 -7.39
CA SER A 393 -17.77 -0.46 -8.64
C SER A 393 -17.97 1.06 -8.57
N ASP A 394 -18.52 1.61 -7.49
CA ASP A 394 -19.02 3.00 -7.48
C ASP A 394 -18.08 4.07 -6.90
N ASN A 395 -16.92 3.71 -6.35
CA ASN A 395 -16.00 4.70 -5.79
C ASN A 395 -15.14 5.44 -6.83
N PHE A 396 -15.19 5.05 -8.11
CA PHE A 396 -14.55 5.80 -9.21
C PHE A 396 -15.54 6.43 -10.18
N SER A 397 -16.81 5.96 -10.24
CA SER A 397 -17.88 6.62 -11.02
C SER A 397 -18.30 7.97 -10.44
N PHE A 398 -17.93 8.27 -9.19
CA PHE A 398 -18.15 9.57 -8.55
C PHE A 398 -17.40 10.74 -9.26
N PHE A 399 -16.31 10.47 -9.98
CA PHE A 399 -15.51 11.53 -10.60
C PHE A 399 -16.06 12.06 -11.93
N HIS A 400 -17.02 11.36 -12.57
CA HIS A 400 -17.66 11.85 -13.79
C HIS A 400 -19.01 12.54 -13.57
N ASN A 401 -19.60 12.48 -12.37
CA ASN A 401 -21.01 12.89 -12.16
C ASN A 401 -21.21 14.28 -11.53
N GLN A 402 -20.17 15.11 -11.39
CA GLN A 402 -20.31 16.49 -10.87
C GLN A 402 -20.57 17.56 -11.95
N ARG A 403 -21.12 17.20 -13.11
CA ARG A 403 -21.42 18.17 -14.20
C ARG A 403 -22.87 18.65 -14.27
N SER A 404 -23.73 18.27 -13.34
CA SER A 404 -25.09 18.82 -13.24
C SER A 404 -25.55 18.83 -11.79
N ASN A 405 -25.46 20.00 -11.15
CA ASN A 405 -26.40 20.53 -10.15
C ASN A 405 -25.72 21.71 -9.45
N GLY A 406 -25.74 22.86 -10.12
CA GLY A 406 -25.51 24.14 -9.49
C GLY A 406 -26.77 24.98 -9.65
N SER A 407 -27.53 25.12 -8.56
CA SER A 407 -28.16 26.37 -8.12
C SER A 407 -29.12 26.06 -6.97
N ASP A 408 -29.19 27.01 -6.04
CA ASP A 408 -30.26 27.19 -5.05
C ASP A 408 -30.11 26.40 -3.74
N GLU A 409 -29.41 27.01 -2.78
CA GLU A 409 -30.03 27.44 -1.49
C GLU A 409 -28.95 27.99 -0.54
N ALA A 410 -28.90 29.31 -0.42
CA ALA A 410 -28.21 29.99 0.67
C ALA A 410 -29.06 31.18 1.12
N LYS A 411 -29.91 30.95 2.12
CA LYS A 411 -30.50 32.02 2.94
C LYS A 411 -30.68 31.55 4.39
N GLU A 412 -30.31 32.48 5.27
CA GLU A 412 -30.80 32.68 6.64
C GLU A 412 -30.48 31.61 7.69
N ASN A 413 -29.59 31.97 8.63
CA ASN A 413 -30.01 32.27 10.00
C ASN A 413 -28.84 32.86 10.80
N LEU A 414 -28.91 34.18 11.00
CA LEU A 414 -28.30 34.91 12.10
C LEU A 414 -29.45 35.17 13.07
N GLU A 415 -29.37 34.67 14.30
CA GLU A 415 -29.84 35.39 15.49
C GLU A 415 -29.61 34.59 16.78
N ASN A 416 -29.13 35.35 17.78
CA ASN A 416 -29.30 35.21 19.23
C ASN A 416 -28.59 34.08 19.97
N GLU A 417 -27.64 34.45 20.83
CA GLU A 417 -27.76 34.24 22.28
C GLU A 417 -26.71 35.11 23.02
N ASP A 418 -27.18 36.27 23.49
CA ASP A 418 -26.64 36.94 24.67
C ASP A 418 -27.24 36.25 25.91
N ASN A 419 -26.42 35.83 26.86
CA ASN A 419 -26.72 35.86 28.29
C ASN A 419 -25.47 35.50 29.14
N ASP A 420 -24.83 36.56 29.63
CA ASP A 420 -24.61 36.86 31.05
C ASP A 420 -24.37 35.71 32.06
N SER A 421 -23.21 35.73 32.72
CA SER A 421 -23.10 35.91 34.19
C SER A 421 -21.79 35.36 34.79
N SER A 422 -21.16 36.23 35.60
CA SER A 422 -20.40 35.96 36.84
C SER A 422 -19.20 35.00 36.82
N ASP A 423 -17.99 35.49 37.11
CA ASP A 423 -17.54 35.56 38.51
C ASP A 423 -16.18 36.28 38.64
N ASP A 424 -16.19 37.30 39.50
CA ASP A 424 -15.03 37.99 40.04
C ASP A 424 -14.24 37.08 40.99
N ALA A 425 -12.90 37.05 40.84
CA ALA A 425 -12.00 36.80 41.96
C ALA A 425 -10.57 37.27 41.63
N GLU A 426 -10.32 38.56 41.83
CA GLU A 426 -8.99 39.06 42.17
C GLU A 426 -8.58 38.49 43.54
N LYS A 427 -7.38 37.89 43.62
CA LYS A 427 -6.56 37.90 44.84
C LYS A 427 -5.08 37.90 44.46
N ASP A 428 -4.52 39.10 44.53
CA ASP A 428 -3.15 39.35 44.97
C ASP A 428 -2.91 38.66 46.32
N ASP A 429 -1.75 38.00 46.47
CA ASP A 429 -0.92 38.14 47.67
C ASP A 429 0.51 37.61 47.43
N SER A 430 1.40 38.60 47.27
CA SER A 430 2.66 38.81 47.98
C SER A 430 3.45 37.63 48.61
N LEU A 431 4.75 37.63 48.25
CA LEU A 431 5.96 37.46 49.10
C LEU A 431 6.24 36.11 49.82
N ASP A 432 7.41 35.50 49.58
CA ASP A 432 8.60 35.75 50.42
C ASP A 432 9.84 34.96 49.95
N GLU A 433 11.00 35.58 50.23
CA GLU A 433 12.36 35.07 50.11
C GLU A 433 12.63 33.87 51.04
N VAL A 434 13.50 32.94 50.61
CA VAL A 434 14.75 32.46 51.27
C VAL A 434 15.46 31.47 50.35
#